data_AF-A0A643ATP3-F1
#
_entry.id   AF-A0A643ATP3-F1
#
_cell.length_a   1.000
_cell.length_b   1.000
_cell.length_c   1.000
_cell.angle_alpha   90.00
_cell.angle_beta   90.00
_cell.angle_gamma   90.00
#
_symmetry.space_group_name_H-M   'P 1'
#
loop_
_entity.id
_entity.type
_entity.pdbx_description
1 polymer ?
#
loop_
_entity_poly.entity_id
_entity_poly.type
_entity_poly.pdbx_seq_one_letter_code
_entity_poly.pdbx_strand_id
1 'polypeptide(L)'
;MTDTSEAVPNSEEMFASRFTEDDKEYQEYLKCPPESPPIVEEWNSRGGGNQRNRGNRLQDNRQFRGRDSRQGWPSDNRSNQWHG
;
A
#
# COMPACT_ATOMS: atom_id res chain seq x y z
N MET A 1 -2.96 38.95 -6.43
CA MET A 1 -2.60 38.06 -7.54
C MET A 1 -1.55 38.81 -8.32
N THR A 2 -0.28 38.37 -8.31
CA THR A 2 0.76 39.00 -9.13
C THR A 2 0.47 38.66 -10.58
N ASP A 3 0.40 39.68 -11.44
CA ASP A 3 0.10 39.52 -12.85
C ASP A 3 1.16 38.64 -13.52
N THR A 4 0.69 37.67 -14.30
CA THR A 4 1.54 36.65 -14.95
C THR A 4 2.59 37.25 -15.89
N SER A 5 2.41 38.49 -16.34
CA SER A 5 3.33 39.18 -17.25
C SER A 5 4.67 39.56 -16.63
N GLU A 6 4.73 39.84 -15.33
CA GLU A 6 5.99 40.15 -14.63
C GLU A 6 6.60 38.93 -13.95
N ALA A 7 5.76 37.96 -13.56
CA ALA A 7 6.18 36.77 -12.83
C ALA A 7 7.02 35.80 -13.69
N VAL A 8 6.68 35.64 -14.97
CA VAL A 8 7.35 34.71 -15.89
C VAL A 8 8.82 35.10 -16.17
N PRO A 9 9.13 36.30 -16.67
CA PRO A 9 10.52 36.66 -16.96
C PRO A 9 11.40 36.70 -15.71
N ASN A 10 10.83 37.13 -14.57
CA ASN A 10 11.52 37.11 -13.28
C ASN A 10 11.86 35.68 -12.85
N SER A 11 10.92 34.73 -13.00
CA SER A 11 11.19 33.33 -12.69
C SER A 11 12.24 32.71 -13.61
N GLU A 12 12.25 33.07 -14.89
CA GLU A 12 13.23 32.53 -15.85
C GLU A 12 14.65 33.00 -15.53
N GLU A 13 14.82 34.25 -15.08
CA GLU A 13 16.11 34.76 -14.63
C GLU A 13 16.54 34.15 -13.28
N MET A 14 15.64 34.08 -12.30
CA MET A 14 15.95 33.49 -10.98
C MET A 14 16.35 32.02 -11.05
N PHE A 15 15.83 31.27 -12.03
CA PHE A 15 16.09 29.86 -12.22
C PHE A 15 16.92 29.56 -13.49
N ALA A 16 17.68 30.53 -13.99
CA ALA A 16 18.48 30.37 -15.21
C ALA A 16 19.51 29.23 -15.13
N SER A 17 20.00 28.92 -13.94
CA SER A 17 20.92 27.80 -13.72
C SER A 17 20.22 26.45 -13.53
N ARG A 18 18.89 26.38 -13.55
CA ARG A 18 18.16 25.15 -13.21
C ARG A 18 18.62 23.96 -14.05
N PHE A 19 18.90 22.84 -13.39
CA PHE A 19 19.37 21.60 -14.01
C PHE A 19 20.75 21.68 -14.70
N THR A 20 21.52 22.73 -14.48
CA THR A 20 22.91 22.82 -14.96
C THR A 20 23.92 22.38 -13.89
N GLU A 21 25.21 22.46 -14.20
CA GLU A 21 26.30 22.21 -13.25
C GLU A 21 26.35 23.23 -12.11
N ASP A 22 25.86 24.45 -12.35
CA ASP A 22 25.82 25.54 -11.36
C ASP A 22 24.66 25.39 -10.36
N ASP A 23 23.68 24.53 -10.66
CA ASP A 23 22.55 24.23 -9.78
C ASP A 23 22.97 23.28 -8.66
N LYS A 24 23.32 23.86 -7.50
CA LYS A 24 23.74 23.10 -6.32
C LYS A 24 22.70 22.07 -5.87
N GLU A 25 21.41 22.40 -5.93
CA GLU A 25 20.34 21.50 -5.49
C GLU A 25 20.24 20.30 -6.42
N TYR A 26 20.33 20.53 -7.74
CA TYR A 26 20.34 19.46 -8.72
C TYR A 26 21.60 18.59 -8.62
N GLN A 27 22.77 19.19 -8.40
CA GLN A 27 24.02 18.43 -8.21
C GLN A 27 24.00 17.59 -6.94
N GLU A 28 23.31 18.03 -5.88
CA GLU A 28 23.07 17.20 -4.69
C GLU A 28 22.10 16.06 -4.99
N TYR A 29 21.03 16.32 -5.75
CA TYR A 29 20.07 15.30 -6.16
C TYR A 29 20.72 14.17 -6.97
N LEU A 30 21.66 14.48 -7.88
CA LEU A 30 22.38 13.47 -8.66
C LEU A 30 23.23 12.52 -7.79
N LYS A 31 23.59 12.92 -6.57
CA LYS A 31 24.33 12.07 -5.62
C LYS A 31 23.41 11.14 -4.83
N CYS A 32 22.10 11.37 -4.84
CA CYS A 32 21.16 10.54 -4.13
C CYS A 32 21.12 9.14 -4.75
N PRO A 33 21.19 8.07 -3.94
CA PRO A 33 20.96 6.73 -4.45
C PRO A 33 19.51 6.62 -4.96
N PRO A 34 19.24 5.70 -5.90
CA PRO A 34 17.88 5.41 -6.32
C PRO A 34 17.00 5.07 -5.12
N GLU A 35 15.95 5.86 -4.89
CA GLU A 35 15.06 5.67 -3.76
C GLU A 35 14.32 4.34 -3.91
N SER A 36 14.38 3.50 -2.88
CA SER A 36 13.64 2.24 -2.85
C SER A 36 12.17 2.53 -2.54
N PRO A 37 11.22 1.86 -3.21
CA PRO A 37 9.81 2.05 -2.92
C PRO A 37 9.51 1.73 -1.45
N PRO A 38 8.60 2.47 -0.80
CA PRO A 38 8.30 2.26 0.61
C PRO A 38 7.71 0.86 0.84
N ILE A 39 8.32 0.11 1.75
CA ILE A 39 7.80 -1.20 2.19
C ILE A 39 6.92 -0.95 3.40
N VAL A 40 5.64 -1.36 3.31
CA VAL A 40 4.71 -1.23 4.43
C VAL A 40 4.54 -2.59 5.11
N GLU A 41 4.99 -2.69 6.35
CA GLU A 41 4.79 -3.88 7.19
C GLU A 41 3.32 -4.00 7.62
N GLU A 42 2.84 -5.24 7.76
CA GLU A 42 1.50 -5.55 8.26
C GLU A 42 0.35 -4.77 7.57
N TRP A 43 0.44 -4.53 6.26
CA TRP A 43 -0.58 -3.77 5.48
C TRP A 43 -2.04 -4.18 5.75
N ASN A 44 -2.26 -5.45 6.10
CA ASN A 44 -3.56 -5.99 6.49
C ASN A 44 -3.51 -6.61 7.90
N SER A 45 -3.11 -5.85 8.93
CA SER A 45 -3.13 -6.27 10.35
C SER A 45 -4.48 -6.85 10.79
N ARG A 46 -4.72 -8.12 10.47
CA ARG A 46 -5.75 -9.00 11.05
C ARG A 46 -5.10 -10.00 12.02
N GLY A 47 -3.92 -9.67 12.55
CA GLY A 47 -3.13 -10.52 13.45
C GLY A 47 -3.35 -10.25 14.95
N GLY A 48 -4.12 -9.23 15.32
CA GLY A 48 -4.50 -8.93 16.71
C GLY A 48 -5.57 -9.86 17.29
N GLY A 49 -5.48 -11.18 17.09
CA GLY A 49 -6.53 -12.07 17.57
C GLY A 49 -6.37 -13.56 17.32
N ASN A 50 -5.34 -14.23 17.85
CA ASN A 50 -5.47 -15.66 18.13
C ASN A 50 -4.58 -16.17 19.27
N GLN A 51 -4.85 -15.70 20.49
CA GLN A 51 -4.46 -16.39 21.73
C GLN A 51 -5.71 -16.82 22.52
N ARG A 52 -6.84 -16.98 21.82
CA ARG A 52 -8.03 -17.62 22.39
C ARG A 52 -7.85 -19.13 22.32
N ASN A 53 -7.02 -19.68 23.20
CA ASN A 53 -7.18 -21.03 23.74
C ASN A 53 -6.19 -21.25 24.89
N ARG A 54 -6.41 -20.51 25.98
CA ARG A 54 -6.04 -21.00 27.32
C ARG A 54 -7.01 -22.13 27.66
N GLY A 55 -6.50 -23.35 27.79
CA GLY A 55 -7.10 -24.42 28.59
C GLY A 55 -8.15 -25.29 27.90
N ASN A 56 -7.73 -26.50 27.54
CA ASN A 56 -8.50 -27.75 27.67
C ASN A 56 -7.51 -28.90 27.37
N ARG A 57 -6.71 -29.34 28.34
CA ARG A 57 -7.01 -30.53 29.16
C ARG A 57 -7.85 -31.55 28.39
N LEU A 58 -7.17 -32.57 27.88
CA LEU A 58 -7.66 -33.95 27.75
C LEU A 58 -9.18 -34.08 27.59
N GLN A 59 -9.66 -34.06 26.36
CA GLN A 59 -10.90 -34.75 26.02
C GLN A 59 -10.62 -35.63 24.80
N ASP A 60 -9.96 -36.75 25.10
CA ASP A 60 -10.16 -37.98 24.34
C ASP A 60 -11.66 -38.26 24.31
N ASN A 61 -12.31 -37.99 23.18
CA ASN A 61 -13.50 -38.71 22.76
C ASN A 61 -13.76 -38.46 21.28
N ARG A 62 -13.08 -39.27 20.46
CA ARG A 62 -13.44 -39.55 19.08
C ARG A 62 -14.85 -40.15 19.07
N GLN A 63 -15.86 -39.31 18.94
CA GLN A 63 -17.23 -39.74 18.68
C GLN A 63 -17.60 -39.26 17.27
N PHE A 64 -17.26 -40.10 16.30
CA PHE A 64 -17.87 -40.16 14.98
C PHE A 64 -19.40 -40.19 15.13
N ARG A 65 -20.12 -39.07 15.03
CA ARG A 65 -21.50 -38.96 14.49
C ARG A 65 -21.84 -37.48 14.24
N GLY A 66 -22.39 -37.18 13.07
CA GLY A 66 -23.03 -35.89 12.82
C GLY A 66 -22.48 -35.12 11.63
N ARG A 67 -22.51 -35.75 10.45
CA ARG A 67 -22.67 -35.07 9.16
C ARG A 67 -23.87 -34.14 9.31
N ASP A 68 -23.67 -32.83 9.44
CA ASP A 68 -24.57 -31.73 9.06
C ASP A 68 -24.07 -30.38 9.59
N SER A 69 -23.15 -29.75 8.86
CA SER A 69 -22.93 -28.30 8.94
C SER A 69 -22.64 -27.77 7.54
N ARG A 70 -23.72 -27.47 6.82
CA ARG A 70 -23.72 -26.67 5.58
C ARG A 70 -23.28 -25.23 5.90
N GLN A 71 -22.02 -25.03 6.24
CA GLN A 71 -21.45 -23.70 6.45
C GLN A 71 -20.25 -23.51 5.50
N GLY A 72 -20.54 -23.60 4.21
CA GLY A 72 -19.64 -23.13 3.15
C GLY A 72 -19.83 -21.63 2.96
N TRP A 73 -18.73 -20.90 2.86
CA TRP A 73 -18.70 -19.49 2.48
C TRP A 73 -19.35 -19.31 1.11
N PRO A 74 -20.09 -18.22 0.84
CA PRO A 74 -20.56 -17.93 -0.51
C PRO A 74 -19.32 -17.79 -1.41
N SER A 75 -19.09 -18.81 -2.24
CA SER A 75 -18.12 -18.78 -3.30
C SER A 75 -18.43 -17.60 -4.22
N ASP A 76 -17.45 -16.74 -4.40
CA ASP A 76 -17.45 -15.67 -5.39
C ASP A 76 -17.66 -16.25 -6.80
N ASN A 77 -18.92 -16.33 -7.23
CA ASN A 77 -19.29 -16.74 -8.58
C ASN A 77 -20.09 -15.62 -9.25
N ARG A 78 -19.44 -14.46 -9.44
CA ARG A 78 -19.88 -13.39 -10.33
C ARG A 78 -18.85 -13.14 -11.43
N SER A 79 -18.36 -14.20 -12.04
CA SER A 79 -17.72 -14.13 -13.35
C SER A 79 -18.79 -14.37 -14.42
N ASN A 80 -18.92 -13.38 -15.32
CA ASN A 80 -19.67 -13.40 -16.58
C ASN A 80 -21.16 -13.03 -16.52
N GLN A 81 -21.44 -11.73 -16.45
CA GLN A 81 -22.69 -11.15 -17.00
C GLN A 81 -22.40 -9.80 -17.66
N TRP A 82 -21.67 -9.84 -18.79
CA TRP A 82 -21.80 -8.82 -19.84
C TRP A 82 -22.41 -9.53 -21.04
N HIS A 83 -23.69 -9.25 -21.29
CA HIS A 83 -24.32 -9.52 -22.58
C HIS A 83 -24.55 -8.16 -23.23
N GLY A 84 -24.10 -8.03 -24.49
CA GLY A 84 -24.24 -6.82 -25.31
C GLY A 84 -25.67 -6.57 -25.77
#